data_AF-F8P905-F1
#
_entry.id   AF-F8P905-F1
#
_cell.length_a   1.000
_cell.length_b   1.000
_cell.length_c   1.000
_cell.angle_alpha   90.00
_cell.angle_beta   90.00
_cell.angle_gamma   90.00
#
_symmetry.space_group_name_H-M   'P 1'
#
loop_
_entity.id
_entity.type
_entity.pdbx_description
1 polymer ?
#
loop_
_entity_poly.entity_id
_entity_poly.type
_entity_poly.pdbx_seq_one_letter_code
_entity_poly.pdbx_strand_id
1 'polypeptide(L)'
;MKKRLLGGFFSFRRDDAALSNPTALWRTIADQIAKFDPMFKSIIIKTLKDNLVDPQRPNIHDHFDSLIVESINAYFKEDQQDQRYPVFVVDALDECGESSEEPQRKALLETLTEWSSLSKMFKLIITSRDDRIPSKFREACEDVVLPTGDHVTHTATDDIRAFFNNRFGELKDKFRTLRTTDWPGTEVVEQLTDRAAGLFIWAETAMRFLEKGDPQTRLKIIRSGGPLDIQNSVNHLYQQITTNAWDSIGDIGNVVQPLLGAIVHAKVPLSLKFLEDFIASCGTMDDSIAVAIDRVLAELTSVISVGKDEVVRIEHLSFMEFLVESDLCPDAFRIRRARGI
;
A
#
# COMPACT_ATOMS: atom_id res chain seq x y z
N MET A 1 21.08 -26.58 4.63
CA MET A 1 20.67 -25.15 4.67
C MET A 1 19.75 -24.87 3.49
N LYS A 2 18.52 -24.38 3.71
CA LYS A 2 17.66 -23.91 2.61
C LYS A 2 18.32 -22.65 2.03
N LYS A 3 18.85 -22.72 0.80
CA LYS A 3 19.36 -21.53 0.11
C LYS A 3 18.18 -20.58 -0.15
N ARG A 4 18.25 -19.36 0.38
CA ARG A 4 17.31 -18.28 0.10
C ARG A 4 17.46 -17.90 -1.37
N LEU A 5 16.35 -17.73 -2.10
CA LEU A 5 16.35 -17.38 -3.53
C LEU A 5 15.99 -15.93 -3.79
N LEU A 6 15.51 -15.20 -2.80
CA LEU A 6 15.18 -13.78 -2.94
C LEU A 6 16.50 -12.98 -3.03
N GLY A 7 16.88 -12.60 -4.24
CA GLY A 7 18.06 -11.78 -4.53
C GLY A 7 17.79 -10.28 -4.39
N GLY A 8 16.53 -9.86 -4.54
CA GLY A 8 16.12 -8.50 -4.25
C GLY A 8 14.61 -8.35 -4.06
N PHE A 9 14.22 -7.38 -3.24
CA PHE A 9 12.85 -6.95 -2.96
C PHE A 9 12.83 -5.44 -2.83
N PHE A 10 11.94 -4.79 -3.58
CA PHE A 10 11.65 -3.38 -3.47
C PHE A 10 10.15 -3.18 -3.45
N SER A 11 9.63 -2.38 -2.52
CA SER A 11 8.23 -1.99 -2.48
C SER A 11 8.15 -0.49 -2.68
N PHE A 12 7.43 -0.07 -3.70
CA PHE A 12 7.06 1.33 -3.83
C PHE A 12 6.00 1.68 -2.77
N ARG A 13 6.04 2.91 -2.29
CA ARG A 13 5.06 3.46 -1.36
C ARG A 13 4.84 4.93 -1.64
N ARG A 14 3.62 5.34 -1.99
CA ARG A 14 3.32 6.72 -2.43
C ARG A 14 3.43 7.74 -1.29
N ASP A 15 3.23 7.31 -0.06
CA ASP A 15 3.37 8.11 1.16
C ASP A 15 4.81 8.24 1.69
N ASP A 16 5.79 7.73 0.96
CA ASP A 16 7.20 7.80 1.33
C ASP A 16 8.01 8.31 0.14
N ALA A 17 8.51 9.54 0.21
CA ALA A 17 9.21 10.21 -0.89
C ALA A 17 10.45 9.45 -1.38
N ALA A 18 11.11 8.67 -0.51
CA ALA A 18 12.26 7.86 -0.89
C ALA A 18 11.81 6.60 -1.64
N LEU A 19 10.71 5.98 -1.20
CA LEU A 19 10.19 4.75 -1.79
C LEU A 19 9.20 4.99 -2.94
N SER A 20 8.67 6.19 -3.12
CA SER A 20 7.85 6.57 -4.28
C SER A 20 8.70 6.98 -5.48
N ASN A 21 10.01 7.17 -5.29
CA ASN A 21 10.93 7.67 -6.31
C ASN A 21 11.38 6.54 -7.25
N PRO A 22 11.05 6.61 -8.56
CA PRO A 22 11.43 5.58 -9.53
C PRO A 22 12.94 5.34 -9.62
N THR A 23 13.75 6.36 -9.35
CA THR A 23 15.23 6.30 -9.42
C THR A 23 15.86 5.48 -8.29
N ALA A 24 15.10 5.07 -7.29
CA ALA A 24 15.59 4.27 -6.18
C ALA A 24 15.76 2.78 -6.57
N LEU A 25 14.89 2.26 -7.45
CA LEU A 25 14.73 0.81 -7.65
C LEU A 25 16.05 0.10 -7.97
N TRP A 26 16.68 0.43 -9.09
CA TRP A 26 17.82 -0.36 -9.59
C TRP A 26 19.05 -0.26 -8.69
N ARG A 27 19.25 0.89 -8.03
CA ARG A 27 20.31 1.04 -7.02
C ARG A 27 20.07 0.15 -5.81
N THR A 28 18.82 0.10 -5.33
CA THR A 28 18.46 -0.75 -4.20
C THR A 28 18.57 -2.23 -4.56
N ILE A 29 18.11 -2.65 -5.74
CA ILE A 29 18.27 -4.03 -6.21
C ILE A 29 19.76 -4.40 -6.38
N ALA A 30 20.58 -3.50 -6.92
CA ALA A 30 22.02 -3.71 -7.05
C ALA A 30 22.72 -3.89 -5.69
N ASP A 31 22.38 -3.08 -4.69
CA ASP A 31 22.90 -3.24 -3.33
C ASP A 31 22.46 -4.59 -2.71
N GLN A 32 21.20 -4.97 -2.90
CA GLN A 32 20.67 -6.22 -2.36
C GLN A 32 21.28 -7.47 -3.01
N ILE A 33 21.44 -7.48 -4.34
CA ILE A 33 22.03 -8.62 -5.05
C ILE A 33 23.54 -8.75 -4.74
N ALA A 34 24.24 -7.64 -4.53
CA ALA A 34 25.63 -7.65 -4.05
C ALA A 34 25.76 -8.23 -2.63
N LYS A 35 24.73 -8.07 -1.78
CA LYS A 35 24.68 -8.72 -0.45
C LYS A 35 24.28 -10.19 -0.54
N PHE A 36 23.56 -10.57 -1.59
CA PHE A 36 23.09 -11.93 -1.82
C PHE A 36 24.22 -12.88 -2.27
N ASP A 37 25.08 -12.46 -3.20
CA ASP A 37 26.13 -13.31 -3.77
C ASP A 37 27.47 -12.55 -3.92
N PRO A 38 28.60 -13.11 -3.45
CA PRO A 38 29.93 -12.50 -3.59
C PRO A 38 30.37 -12.22 -5.03
N MET A 39 29.92 -13.00 -6.00
CA MET A 39 30.24 -12.80 -7.42
C MET A 39 29.54 -11.54 -7.94
N PHE A 40 28.24 -11.39 -7.68
CA PHE A 40 27.50 -10.16 -7.97
C PHE A 40 28.16 -8.95 -7.31
N LYS A 41 28.58 -9.08 -6.05
CA LYS A 41 29.31 -8.03 -5.34
C LYS A 41 30.60 -7.62 -6.06
N SER A 42 31.39 -8.59 -6.50
CA SER A 42 32.65 -8.33 -7.19
C SER A 42 32.43 -7.60 -8.51
N ILE A 43 31.44 -8.03 -9.29
CA ILE A 43 31.09 -7.40 -10.57
C ILE A 43 30.63 -5.95 -10.35
N ILE A 44 29.68 -5.72 -9.45
CA ILE A 44 29.15 -4.38 -9.16
C ILE A 44 30.24 -3.44 -8.63
N ILE A 45 31.10 -3.90 -7.72
CA ILE A 45 32.22 -3.08 -7.22
C ILE A 45 33.17 -2.70 -8.35
N LYS A 46 33.41 -3.60 -9.31
CA LYS A 46 34.25 -3.30 -10.47
C LYS A 46 33.60 -2.23 -11.34
N THR A 47 32.33 -2.37 -11.70
CA THR A 47 31.58 -1.38 -12.49
C THR A 47 31.64 0.02 -11.85
N LEU A 48 31.48 0.09 -10.52
CA LEU A 48 31.58 1.35 -9.77
C LEU A 48 33.00 1.93 -9.74
N LYS A 49 34.04 1.09 -9.58
CA LYS A 49 35.45 1.54 -9.57
C LYS A 49 35.91 2.05 -10.93
N ASP A 50 35.40 1.45 -12.00
CA ASP A 50 35.72 1.83 -13.37
C ASP A 50 34.96 3.12 -13.80
N ASN A 51 34.17 3.73 -12.89
CA ASN A 51 33.33 4.91 -13.12
C ASN A 51 32.40 4.78 -14.33
N LEU A 52 31.95 3.56 -14.63
CA LEU A 52 30.98 3.32 -15.72
C LEU A 52 29.61 3.89 -15.38
N VAL A 53 29.30 4.07 -14.10
CA VAL A 53 28.04 4.60 -13.61
C VAL A 53 28.22 5.37 -12.30
N ASP A 54 27.53 6.50 -12.18
CA ASP A 54 27.47 7.30 -10.95
C ASP A 54 26.18 6.97 -10.18
N PRO A 55 26.26 6.29 -9.02
CA PRO A 55 25.08 5.93 -8.24
C PRO A 55 24.38 7.15 -7.60
N GLN A 56 25.03 8.32 -7.58
CA GLN A 56 24.42 9.54 -7.05
C GLN A 56 23.55 10.27 -8.10
N ARG A 57 23.81 10.05 -9.39
CA ARG A 57 23.00 10.63 -10.47
C ARG A 57 21.68 9.87 -10.63
N PRO A 58 20.53 10.54 -10.76
CA PRO A 58 19.23 9.88 -10.92
C PRO A 58 19.00 9.38 -12.36
N ASN A 59 19.91 8.56 -12.89
CA ASN A 59 19.78 7.99 -14.24
C ASN A 59 19.37 6.50 -14.19
N ILE A 60 18.09 6.25 -14.45
CA ILE A 60 17.47 4.92 -14.35
C ILE A 60 18.05 3.94 -15.37
N HIS A 61 18.29 4.38 -16.62
CA HIS A 61 18.84 3.52 -17.67
C HIS A 61 20.29 3.12 -17.35
N ASP A 62 21.15 4.09 -17.02
CA ASP A 62 22.55 3.79 -16.68
C ASP A 62 22.63 2.85 -15.46
N HIS A 63 21.77 3.05 -14.44
CA HIS A 63 21.72 2.16 -13.28
C HIS A 63 21.25 0.75 -13.66
N PHE A 64 20.26 0.64 -14.54
CA PHE A 64 19.80 -0.65 -15.02
C PHE A 64 20.88 -1.37 -15.85
N ASP A 65 21.40 -0.71 -16.87
CA ASP A 65 22.36 -1.30 -17.80
C ASP A 65 23.65 -1.73 -17.07
N SER A 66 24.27 -0.79 -16.34
CA SER A 66 25.58 -1.04 -15.73
C SER A 66 25.51 -1.87 -14.44
N LEU A 67 24.49 -1.68 -13.59
CA LEU A 67 24.45 -2.39 -12.30
C LEU A 67 23.68 -3.71 -12.35
N ILE A 68 22.72 -3.84 -13.27
CA ILE A 68 21.82 -5.00 -13.33
C ILE A 68 22.13 -5.86 -14.55
N VAL A 69 22.03 -5.32 -15.76
CA VAL A 69 22.18 -6.08 -17.01
C VAL A 69 23.60 -6.64 -17.15
N GLU A 70 24.62 -5.79 -17.01
CA GLU A 70 26.02 -6.22 -17.05
C GLU A 70 26.33 -7.26 -15.97
N SER A 71 25.83 -7.04 -14.75
CA SER A 71 26.00 -7.96 -13.63
C SER A 71 25.40 -9.34 -13.90
N ILE A 72 24.16 -9.39 -14.40
CA ILE A 72 23.46 -10.64 -14.76
C ILE A 72 24.19 -11.35 -15.90
N ASN A 73 24.61 -10.62 -16.93
CA ASN A 73 25.30 -11.18 -18.08
C ASN A 73 26.70 -11.71 -17.73
N ALA A 74 27.43 -11.04 -16.84
CA ALA A 74 28.72 -11.49 -16.36
C ALA A 74 28.58 -12.73 -15.46
N TYR A 75 27.64 -12.71 -14.51
CA TYR A 75 27.34 -13.86 -13.64
C TYR A 75 26.98 -15.11 -14.45
N PHE A 76 26.18 -14.95 -15.51
CA PHE A 76 25.77 -16.06 -16.35
C PHE A 76 26.95 -16.73 -17.10
N LYS A 77 28.03 -16.01 -17.39
CA LYS A 77 29.17 -16.51 -18.18
C LYS A 77 30.15 -17.39 -17.38
N GLU A 78 30.14 -17.38 -16.05
CA GLU A 78 31.18 -18.01 -15.21
C GLU A 78 31.02 -19.53 -14.92
N ASP A 79 30.39 -20.28 -15.84
CA ASP A 79 30.24 -21.76 -15.87
C ASP A 79 29.47 -22.43 -14.71
N GLN A 80 28.59 -23.36 -15.09
CA GLN A 80 27.27 -23.55 -14.50
C GLN A 80 26.96 -25.00 -14.14
N GLN A 81 27.29 -25.40 -12.92
CA GLN A 81 26.66 -26.56 -12.31
C GLN A 81 26.07 -26.20 -10.94
N ASP A 82 24.81 -26.58 -10.74
CA ASP A 82 24.08 -26.55 -9.46
C ASP A 82 23.72 -25.17 -8.85
N GLN A 83 23.70 -24.10 -9.65
CA GLN A 83 23.25 -22.79 -9.17
C GLN A 83 21.73 -22.61 -9.29
N ARG A 84 21.11 -22.17 -8.19
CA ARG A 84 19.75 -21.64 -8.21
C ARG A 84 19.83 -20.13 -8.39
N TYR A 85 19.09 -19.61 -9.35
CA TYR A 85 19.09 -18.19 -9.70
C TYR A 85 18.25 -17.36 -8.74
N PRO A 86 18.66 -16.11 -8.46
CA PRO A 86 17.89 -15.21 -7.65
C PRO A 86 16.57 -14.79 -8.32
N VAL A 87 15.57 -14.58 -7.49
CA VAL A 87 14.27 -13.98 -7.81
C VAL A 87 14.27 -12.56 -7.27
N PHE A 88 13.73 -11.64 -8.06
CA PHE A 88 13.52 -10.24 -7.73
C PHE A 88 12.04 -9.95 -7.66
N VAL A 89 11.66 -9.11 -6.70
CA VAL A 89 10.26 -8.70 -6.51
C VAL A 89 10.19 -7.19 -6.45
N VAL A 90 9.30 -6.61 -7.25
CA VAL A 90 8.94 -5.19 -7.24
C VAL A 90 7.47 -5.09 -6.88
N ASP A 91 7.20 -4.64 -5.67
CA ASP A 91 5.85 -4.54 -5.12
C ASP A 91 5.27 -3.14 -5.33
N ALA A 92 3.99 -3.08 -5.66
CA ALA A 92 3.16 -1.87 -5.79
C ALA A 92 3.68 -0.84 -6.80
N LEU A 93 4.05 -1.27 -8.01
CA LEU A 93 4.63 -0.40 -9.05
C LEU A 93 3.79 0.85 -9.37
N ASP A 94 2.48 0.81 -9.14
CA ASP A 94 1.58 1.94 -9.35
C ASP A 94 1.77 3.10 -8.36
N GLU A 95 2.46 2.85 -7.26
CA GLU A 95 2.76 3.83 -6.22
C GLU A 95 3.97 4.71 -6.52
N CYS A 96 4.69 4.46 -7.63
CA CYS A 96 5.87 5.24 -8.03
C CYS A 96 5.58 6.29 -9.09
N GLY A 97 5.99 7.55 -8.88
CA GLY A 97 5.67 8.63 -9.81
C GLY A 97 4.17 8.94 -9.95
N GLU A 98 3.83 10.14 -10.41
CA GLU A 98 2.43 10.61 -10.43
C GLU A 98 1.69 10.21 -11.70
N SER A 99 2.41 10.06 -12.82
CA SER A 99 1.86 9.72 -14.14
C SER A 99 2.85 8.89 -14.95
N SER A 100 2.35 7.99 -15.82
CA SER A 100 3.19 7.24 -16.76
C SER A 100 3.94 8.14 -17.75
N GLU A 101 3.49 9.38 -17.95
CA GLU A 101 4.16 10.38 -18.79
C GLU A 101 5.29 11.11 -18.06
N GLU A 102 5.43 10.92 -16.75
CA GLU A 102 6.56 11.46 -16.00
C GLU A 102 7.85 10.80 -16.50
N PRO A 103 8.89 11.57 -16.90
CA PRO A 103 10.09 11.02 -17.53
C PRO A 103 10.76 9.89 -16.75
N GLN A 104 10.80 9.99 -15.41
CA GLN A 104 11.41 8.97 -14.55
C GLN A 104 10.56 7.70 -14.46
N ARG A 105 9.23 7.81 -14.35
CA ARG A 105 8.34 6.64 -14.36
C ARG A 105 8.36 5.94 -15.72
N LYS A 106 8.40 6.71 -16.81
CA LYS A 106 8.53 6.17 -18.16
C LYS A 106 9.84 5.39 -18.34
N ALA A 107 10.98 5.98 -17.97
CA ALA A 107 12.28 5.31 -18.02
C ALA A 107 12.30 4.03 -17.16
N LEU A 108 11.65 4.04 -15.99
CA LEU A 108 11.50 2.85 -15.16
C LEU A 108 10.71 1.76 -15.88
N LEU A 109 9.55 2.08 -16.47
CA LEU A 109 8.75 1.11 -17.22
C LEU A 109 9.51 0.54 -18.43
N GLU A 110 10.30 1.37 -19.12
CA GLU A 110 11.17 0.94 -20.23
C GLU A 110 12.21 -0.08 -19.74
N THR A 111 12.97 0.23 -18.70
CA THR A 111 13.96 -0.72 -18.12
C THR A 111 13.33 -2.00 -17.57
N LEU A 112 12.16 -1.93 -16.95
CA LEU A 112 11.41 -3.12 -16.51
C LEU A 112 10.94 -3.96 -17.71
N THR A 113 10.57 -3.33 -18.83
CA THR A 113 10.24 -4.02 -20.08
C THR A 113 11.47 -4.70 -20.66
N GLU A 114 12.61 -3.99 -20.68
CA GLU A 114 13.90 -4.50 -21.17
C GLU A 114 14.40 -5.70 -20.39
N TRP A 115 14.03 -5.85 -19.10
CA TRP A 115 14.30 -7.06 -18.31
C TRP A 115 13.85 -8.34 -19.02
N SER A 116 12.76 -8.30 -19.79
CA SER A 116 12.24 -9.46 -20.54
C SER A 116 13.23 -10.04 -21.56
N SER A 117 14.23 -9.24 -21.98
CA SER A 117 15.31 -9.67 -22.88
C SER A 117 16.46 -10.41 -22.17
N LEU A 118 16.51 -10.36 -20.82
CA LEU A 118 17.53 -11.03 -20.03
C LEU A 118 17.28 -12.55 -19.95
N SER A 119 18.27 -13.28 -19.42
CA SER A 119 18.15 -14.73 -19.25
C SER A 119 16.93 -15.09 -18.40
N LYS A 120 16.07 -15.96 -18.94
CA LYS A 120 14.84 -16.46 -18.29
C LYS A 120 15.08 -17.19 -16.96
N MET A 121 16.34 -17.46 -16.60
CA MET A 121 16.71 -18.06 -15.33
C MET A 121 16.55 -17.06 -14.17
N PHE A 122 16.74 -15.77 -14.42
CA PHE A 122 16.46 -14.71 -13.45
C PHE A 122 14.99 -14.30 -13.55
N LYS A 123 14.26 -14.38 -12.43
CA LYS A 123 12.83 -14.07 -12.40
C LYS A 123 12.59 -12.71 -11.77
N LEU A 124 11.75 -11.91 -12.41
CA LEU A 124 11.25 -10.64 -11.89
C LEU A 124 9.73 -10.77 -11.72
N ILE A 125 9.27 -10.59 -10.50
CA ILE A 125 7.84 -10.56 -10.16
C ILE A 125 7.49 -9.11 -9.85
N ILE A 126 6.42 -8.63 -10.48
CA ILE A 126 5.96 -7.24 -10.32
C ILE A 126 4.49 -7.29 -9.91
N THR A 127 4.12 -6.54 -8.90
CA THR A 127 2.71 -6.32 -8.54
C THR A 127 2.33 -4.88 -8.87
N SER A 128 1.10 -4.68 -9.31
CA SER A 128 0.57 -3.34 -9.55
C SER A 128 -0.95 -3.38 -9.71
N ARG A 129 -1.60 -2.23 -9.57
CA ARG A 129 -2.98 -2.05 -10.02
C ARG A 129 -3.06 -1.86 -11.53
N ASP A 130 -4.04 -2.54 -12.10
CA ASP A 130 -4.32 -2.55 -13.52
C ASP A 130 -4.48 -1.14 -14.13
N ASP A 131 -5.27 -0.28 -13.51
CA ASP A 131 -5.61 1.06 -14.03
C ASP A 131 -4.41 2.03 -14.08
N ARG A 132 -3.26 1.64 -13.53
CA ARG A 132 -2.06 2.48 -13.40
C ARG A 132 -0.87 1.98 -14.23
N ILE A 133 -1.04 0.93 -15.03
CA ILE A 133 0.01 0.34 -15.85
C ILE A 133 -0.35 0.37 -17.35
N PRO A 134 0.51 0.91 -18.22
CA PRO A 134 0.25 0.95 -19.67
C PRO A 134 0.13 -0.45 -20.29
N SER A 135 -0.74 -0.61 -21.29
CA SER A 135 -0.93 -1.90 -22.00
C SER A 135 0.37 -2.46 -22.59
N LYS A 136 1.20 -1.60 -23.18
CA LYS A 136 2.50 -1.99 -23.76
C LYS A 136 3.44 -2.68 -22.75
N PHE A 137 3.39 -2.24 -21.49
CA PHE A 137 4.18 -2.88 -20.43
C PHE A 137 3.65 -4.28 -20.15
N ARG A 138 2.32 -4.43 -20.04
CA ARG A 138 1.68 -5.74 -19.81
C ARG A 138 1.96 -6.74 -20.93
N GLU A 139 2.00 -6.28 -22.18
CA GLU A 139 2.33 -7.12 -23.34
C GLU A 139 3.72 -7.78 -23.24
N ALA A 140 4.65 -7.19 -22.47
CA ALA A 140 5.97 -7.74 -22.21
C ALA A 140 6.02 -8.68 -20.99
N CYS A 141 4.92 -8.80 -20.22
CA CYS A 141 4.83 -9.61 -19.02
C CYS A 141 4.03 -10.91 -19.25
N GLU A 142 4.32 -11.94 -18.47
CA GLU A 142 3.34 -13.01 -18.22
C GLU A 142 2.35 -12.51 -17.18
N ASP A 143 1.18 -12.05 -17.63
CA ASP A 143 0.19 -11.40 -16.77
C ASP A 143 -0.58 -12.43 -15.91
N VAL A 144 -0.72 -12.13 -14.62
CA VAL A 144 -1.52 -12.90 -13.66
C VAL A 144 -2.51 -11.93 -13.03
N VAL A 145 -3.69 -11.86 -13.63
CA VAL A 145 -4.76 -10.97 -13.17
C VAL A 145 -5.45 -11.58 -11.95
N LEU A 146 -5.58 -10.77 -10.89
CA LEU A 146 -6.40 -11.08 -9.71
C LEU A 146 -7.68 -10.24 -9.80
N PRO A 147 -8.73 -10.73 -10.50
CA PRO A 147 -9.86 -9.89 -10.81
C PRO A 147 -10.71 -9.66 -9.55
N THR A 148 -11.18 -8.43 -9.42
CA THR A 148 -12.07 -7.98 -8.36
C THR A 148 -13.26 -7.26 -8.98
N GLY A 149 -14.19 -6.86 -8.13
CA GLY A 149 -15.41 -6.21 -8.54
C GLY A 149 -16.32 -7.14 -9.33
N ASP A 150 -16.84 -6.66 -10.47
CA ASP A 150 -17.76 -7.41 -11.33
C ASP A 150 -17.15 -8.69 -11.93
N HIS A 151 -15.82 -8.79 -11.94
CA HIS A 151 -15.09 -9.93 -12.49
C HIS A 151 -14.52 -10.86 -11.40
N VAL A 152 -14.93 -10.68 -10.13
CA VAL A 152 -14.43 -11.49 -9.02
C VAL A 152 -14.60 -12.99 -9.28
N THR A 153 -13.56 -13.76 -8.96
CA THR A 153 -13.62 -15.22 -9.07
C THR A 153 -14.34 -15.86 -7.89
N HIS A 154 -14.93 -17.05 -8.10
CA HIS A 154 -15.52 -17.85 -7.03
C HIS A 154 -14.50 -18.13 -5.90
N THR A 155 -13.24 -18.39 -6.25
CA THR A 155 -12.17 -18.62 -5.27
C THR A 155 -11.94 -17.39 -4.38
N ALA A 156 -11.84 -16.20 -4.96
CA ALA A 156 -11.68 -14.96 -4.19
C ALA A 156 -12.88 -14.68 -3.29
N THR A 157 -14.11 -14.95 -3.78
CA THR A 157 -15.34 -14.87 -2.97
C THR A 157 -15.31 -15.86 -1.81
N ASP A 158 -14.90 -17.11 -2.04
CA ASP A 158 -14.79 -18.14 -0.99
C ASP A 158 -13.74 -17.77 0.06
N ASP A 159 -12.58 -17.25 -0.37
CA ASP A 159 -11.50 -16.84 0.53
C ASP A 159 -11.94 -15.68 1.44
N ILE A 160 -12.68 -14.70 0.90
CA ILE A 160 -13.26 -13.61 1.68
C ILE A 160 -14.33 -14.12 2.65
N ARG A 161 -15.22 -15.02 2.21
CA ARG A 161 -16.22 -15.65 3.09
C ARG A 161 -15.55 -16.40 4.23
N ALA A 162 -14.50 -17.17 3.94
CA ALA A 162 -13.72 -17.88 4.94
C ALA A 162 -13.05 -16.92 5.93
N PHE A 163 -12.46 -15.83 5.43
CA PHE A 163 -11.91 -14.75 6.24
C PHE A 163 -12.95 -14.16 7.20
N PHE A 164 -14.14 -13.80 6.70
CA PHE A 164 -15.21 -13.25 7.53
C PHE A 164 -15.67 -14.26 8.58
N ASN A 165 -15.92 -15.51 8.21
CA ASN A 165 -16.33 -16.54 9.15
C ASN A 165 -15.34 -16.70 10.30
N ASN A 166 -14.04 -16.72 10.00
CA ASN A 166 -13.00 -16.80 11.01
C ASN A 166 -13.00 -15.55 11.91
N ARG A 167 -12.96 -14.36 11.32
CA ARG A 167 -12.87 -13.09 12.05
C ARG A 167 -14.11 -12.77 12.89
N PHE A 168 -15.30 -13.12 12.40
CA PHE A 168 -16.53 -13.03 13.19
C PHE A 168 -16.55 -14.03 14.34
N GLY A 169 -16.02 -15.25 14.15
CA GLY A 169 -15.83 -16.21 15.24
C GLY A 169 -14.96 -15.64 16.37
N GLU A 170 -13.78 -15.14 16.02
CA GLU A 170 -12.87 -14.49 16.97
C GLU A 170 -13.49 -13.28 17.67
N LEU A 171 -14.24 -12.45 16.93
CA LEU A 171 -14.89 -11.28 17.49
C LEU A 171 -16.04 -11.67 18.43
N LYS A 172 -16.86 -12.66 18.05
CA LYS A 172 -17.95 -13.20 18.87
C LYS A 172 -17.41 -13.73 20.21
N ASP A 173 -16.25 -14.37 20.20
CA ASP A 173 -15.61 -14.85 21.42
C ASP A 173 -15.17 -13.72 22.36
N LYS A 174 -14.90 -12.51 21.88
CA LYS A 174 -14.55 -11.37 22.74
C LYS A 174 -15.75 -10.82 23.53
N PHE A 175 -16.98 -11.05 23.08
CA PHE A 175 -18.19 -10.47 23.66
C PHE A 175 -19.17 -11.53 24.18
N ARG A 176 -19.32 -11.63 25.51
CA ARG A 176 -20.25 -12.57 26.15
C ARG A 176 -21.67 -12.50 25.59
N THR A 177 -22.15 -11.29 25.26
CA THR A 177 -23.49 -11.04 24.71
C THR A 177 -23.70 -11.60 23.30
N LEU A 178 -22.63 -11.77 22.52
CA LEU A 178 -22.68 -12.31 21.16
C LEU A 178 -22.52 -13.83 21.14
N ARG A 179 -21.79 -14.42 22.10
CA ARG A 179 -21.52 -15.88 22.13
C ARG A 179 -22.77 -16.75 22.07
N THR A 180 -23.88 -16.30 22.67
CA THR A 180 -25.13 -17.06 22.77
C THR A 180 -26.10 -16.81 21.62
N THR A 181 -25.76 -15.97 20.66
CA THR A 181 -26.64 -15.64 19.52
C THR A 181 -26.12 -16.30 18.24
N ASP A 182 -26.90 -16.23 17.16
CA ASP A 182 -26.48 -16.59 15.80
C ASP A 182 -25.65 -15.49 15.12
N TRP A 183 -25.32 -14.41 15.83
CA TRP A 183 -24.62 -13.25 15.29
C TRP A 183 -23.27 -13.63 14.63
N PRO A 184 -22.95 -13.03 13.46
CA PRO A 184 -23.77 -12.07 12.69
C PRO A 184 -24.86 -12.72 11.82
N GLY A 185 -24.88 -14.05 11.70
CA GLY A 185 -25.75 -14.82 10.82
C GLY A 185 -25.14 -15.01 9.43
N THR A 186 -25.42 -16.15 8.79
CA THR A 186 -24.88 -16.49 7.46
C THR A 186 -25.26 -15.47 6.39
N GLU A 187 -26.51 -14.98 6.40
CA GLU A 187 -26.98 -13.96 5.45
C GLU A 187 -26.14 -12.68 5.51
N VAL A 188 -25.73 -12.27 6.70
CA VAL A 188 -24.88 -11.09 6.87
C VAL A 188 -23.48 -11.37 6.32
N VAL A 189 -22.91 -12.55 6.58
CA VAL A 189 -21.61 -12.92 6.03
C VAL A 189 -21.63 -12.91 4.51
N GLU A 190 -22.65 -13.48 3.88
CA GLU A 190 -22.81 -13.42 2.41
C GLU A 190 -22.94 -11.97 1.92
N GLN A 191 -23.79 -11.16 2.55
CA GLN A 191 -23.95 -9.75 2.18
C GLN A 191 -22.64 -8.97 2.26
N LEU A 192 -21.80 -9.19 3.29
CA LEU A 192 -20.51 -8.52 3.41
C LEU A 192 -19.49 -9.07 2.40
N THR A 193 -19.56 -10.37 2.08
CA THR A 193 -18.72 -11.01 1.07
C THR A 193 -19.02 -10.43 -0.31
N ASP A 194 -20.30 -10.28 -0.66
CA ASP A 194 -20.75 -9.67 -1.91
C ASP A 194 -20.31 -8.20 -2.00
N ARG A 195 -20.43 -7.45 -0.91
CA ARG A 195 -19.95 -6.05 -0.83
C ARG A 195 -18.44 -5.93 -1.01
N ALA A 196 -17.68 -6.90 -0.52
CA ALA A 196 -16.22 -6.90 -0.68
C ALA A 196 -15.81 -7.17 -2.13
N ALA A 197 -16.59 -7.92 -2.90
CA ALA A 197 -16.36 -8.20 -4.32
C ALA A 197 -14.89 -8.55 -4.67
N GLY A 198 -14.27 -9.43 -3.87
CA GLY A 198 -12.87 -9.85 -4.08
C GLY A 198 -11.81 -8.94 -3.45
N LEU A 199 -12.19 -7.81 -2.83
CA LEU A 199 -11.28 -6.86 -2.20
C LEU A 199 -11.06 -7.19 -0.72
N PHE A 200 -9.93 -7.86 -0.41
CA PHE A 200 -9.53 -8.13 0.97
C PHE A 200 -9.37 -6.87 1.82
N ILE A 201 -8.96 -5.75 1.22
CA ILE A 201 -8.92 -4.46 1.92
C ILE A 201 -10.29 -4.06 2.46
N TRP A 202 -11.36 -4.27 1.68
CA TRP A 202 -12.71 -3.97 2.12
C TRP A 202 -13.08 -4.82 3.34
N ALA A 203 -12.82 -6.12 3.25
CA ALA A 203 -13.12 -7.07 4.31
C ALA A 203 -12.32 -6.79 5.59
N GLU A 204 -11.02 -6.53 5.47
CA GLU A 204 -10.15 -6.20 6.59
C GLU A 204 -10.55 -4.87 7.25
N THR A 205 -10.76 -3.81 6.47
CA THR A 205 -11.18 -2.51 7.00
C THR A 205 -12.54 -2.61 7.70
N ALA A 206 -13.50 -3.33 7.12
CA ALA A 206 -14.81 -3.56 7.74
C ALA A 206 -14.67 -4.29 9.09
N MET A 207 -13.85 -5.35 9.16
CA MET A 207 -13.61 -6.07 10.41
C MET A 207 -12.90 -5.21 11.45
N ARG A 208 -11.87 -4.45 11.07
CA ARG A 208 -11.19 -3.52 11.99
C ARG A 208 -12.15 -2.47 12.53
N PHE A 209 -13.05 -1.96 11.70
CA PHE A 209 -14.09 -1.05 12.16
C PHE A 209 -14.99 -1.75 13.19
N LEU A 210 -15.49 -2.96 12.90
CA LEU A 210 -16.35 -3.72 13.84
C LEU A 210 -15.67 -4.03 15.17
N GLU A 211 -14.37 -4.32 15.16
CA GLU A 211 -13.58 -4.65 16.33
C GLU A 211 -13.37 -3.47 17.29
N LYS A 212 -13.59 -2.24 16.81
CA LYS A 212 -13.24 -1.00 17.51
C LYS A 212 -14.46 -0.27 18.06
N GLY A 213 -15.44 -0.96 18.62
CA GLY A 213 -16.61 -0.32 19.25
C GLY A 213 -17.66 -1.35 19.62
N ASP A 214 -18.93 -0.96 19.67
CA ASP A 214 -20.03 -1.92 19.72
C ASP A 214 -20.20 -2.59 18.34
N PRO A 215 -19.90 -3.91 18.22
CA PRO A 215 -19.97 -4.60 16.94
C PRO A 215 -21.37 -4.61 16.34
N GLN A 216 -22.43 -4.58 17.16
CA GLN A 216 -23.80 -4.57 16.66
C GLN A 216 -24.15 -3.23 16.00
N THR A 217 -23.81 -2.12 16.65
CA THR A 217 -24.02 -0.78 16.10
C THR A 217 -23.18 -0.57 14.84
N ARG A 218 -21.89 -0.93 14.86
CA ARG A 218 -21.00 -0.77 13.71
C ARG A 218 -21.37 -1.66 12.52
N LEU A 219 -21.90 -2.85 12.77
CA LEU A 219 -22.41 -3.73 11.72
C LEU A 219 -23.63 -3.11 11.02
N LYS A 220 -24.53 -2.45 11.75
CA LYS A 220 -25.65 -1.72 11.14
C LYS A 220 -25.15 -0.61 10.22
N ILE A 221 -24.11 0.11 10.63
CA ILE A 221 -23.49 1.19 9.83
C ILE A 221 -22.93 0.63 8.53
N ILE A 222 -22.09 -0.41 8.56
CA ILE A 222 -21.49 -0.98 7.33
C ILE A 222 -22.59 -1.53 6.40
N ARG A 223 -23.65 -2.13 6.96
CA ARG A 223 -24.78 -2.67 6.19
C ARG A 223 -25.70 -1.60 5.60
N SER A 224 -25.76 -0.40 6.17
CA SER A 224 -26.65 0.68 5.70
C SER A 224 -26.11 1.43 4.48
N GLY A 225 -24.95 1.07 3.96
CA GLY A 225 -24.40 1.68 2.74
C GLY A 225 -25.37 1.48 1.58
N GLY A 226 -25.38 2.45 0.65
CA GLY A 226 -26.31 2.53 -0.48
C GLY A 226 -26.30 1.32 -1.43
N PRO A 227 -26.84 1.47 -2.65
CA PRO A 227 -26.81 0.40 -3.66
C PRO A 227 -25.40 -0.17 -3.80
N LEU A 228 -25.31 -1.46 -4.15
CA LEU A 228 -24.03 -2.11 -4.44
C LEU A 228 -23.38 -1.44 -5.67
N ASP A 229 -22.63 -0.38 -5.44
CA ASP A 229 -21.63 0.14 -6.37
C ASP A 229 -20.32 -0.57 -6.04
N ILE A 230 -20.11 -1.67 -6.74
CA ILE A 230 -18.94 -2.52 -6.57
C ILE A 230 -17.65 -1.77 -6.89
N GLN A 231 -17.69 -0.87 -7.88
CA GLN A 231 -16.54 -0.09 -8.34
C GLN A 231 -16.07 0.91 -7.26
N ASN A 232 -17.01 1.48 -6.48
CA ASN A 232 -16.72 2.39 -5.38
C ASN A 232 -16.89 1.75 -3.98
N SER A 233 -16.96 0.43 -3.89
CA SER A 233 -17.28 -0.29 -2.65
C SER A 233 -16.39 0.11 -1.46
N VAL A 234 -15.08 0.29 -1.70
CA VAL A 234 -14.11 0.73 -0.70
C VAL A 234 -14.31 2.21 -0.32
N ASN A 235 -14.59 3.09 -1.28
CA ASN A 235 -14.88 4.50 -1.01
C ASN A 235 -16.18 4.66 -0.21
N HIS A 236 -17.19 3.86 -0.48
CA HIS A 236 -18.41 3.82 0.33
C HIS A 236 -18.15 3.37 1.77
N LEU A 237 -17.31 2.36 1.97
CA LEU A 237 -16.90 1.94 3.31
C LEU A 237 -16.17 3.06 4.06
N TYR A 238 -15.24 3.75 3.40
CA TYR A 238 -14.55 4.91 3.99
C TYR A 238 -15.49 6.07 4.28
N GLN A 239 -16.47 6.33 3.42
CA GLN A 239 -17.52 7.32 3.68
C GLN A 239 -18.29 6.97 4.95
N GLN A 240 -18.75 5.72 5.11
CA GLN A 240 -19.47 5.28 6.31
C GLN A 240 -18.61 5.43 7.58
N ILE A 241 -17.33 5.06 7.50
CA ILE A 241 -16.38 5.19 8.63
C ILE A 241 -16.16 6.65 8.99
N THR A 242 -15.91 7.52 8.00
CA THR A 242 -15.63 8.95 8.24
C THR A 242 -16.87 9.71 8.70
N THR A 243 -18.07 9.38 8.18
CA THR A 243 -19.33 9.94 8.70
C THR A 243 -19.55 9.55 10.16
N ASN A 244 -19.40 8.26 10.50
CA ASN A 244 -19.50 7.83 11.90
C ASN A 244 -18.44 8.51 12.79
N ALA A 245 -17.20 8.61 12.30
CA ALA A 245 -16.12 9.28 13.02
C ALA A 245 -16.47 10.76 13.27
N TRP A 246 -17.01 11.47 12.28
CA TRP A 246 -17.43 12.87 12.42
C TRP A 246 -18.47 13.07 13.51
N ASP A 247 -19.51 12.24 13.51
CA ASP A 247 -20.58 12.28 14.51
C ASP A 247 -20.03 12.05 15.93
N SER A 248 -18.98 11.22 16.06
CA SER A 248 -18.29 10.97 17.34
C SER A 248 -17.28 12.07 17.71
N ILE A 249 -16.58 12.68 16.75
CA ILE A 249 -15.54 13.70 16.97
C ILE A 249 -16.16 15.02 17.48
N GLY A 250 -17.31 15.43 16.94
CA GLY A 250 -18.07 16.59 17.45
C GLY A 250 -17.31 17.92 17.35
N ASP A 251 -17.13 18.60 18.49
CA ASP A 251 -16.67 19.98 18.62
C ASP A 251 -15.17 20.21 18.31
N ILE A 252 -14.36 19.15 18.31
CA ILE A 252 -12.92 19.20 17.98
C ILE A 252 -12.62 18.96 16.50
N GLY A 253 -13.63 19.09 15.63
CA GLY A 253 -13.51 18.84 14.19
C GLY A 253 -12.47 19.71 13.47
N ASN A 254 -12.06 20.84 14.05
CA ASN A 254 -11.02 21.72 13.52
C ASN A 254 -9.62 21.06 13.45
N VAL A 255 -9.38 19.98 14.21
CA VAL A 255 -8.10 19.23 14.20
C VAL A 255 -8.03 18.21 13.06
N VAL A 256 -9.16 17.76 12.52
CA VAL A 256 -9.24 16.67 11.54
C VAL A 256 -8.47 17.00 10.25
N GLN A 257 -8.79 18.11 9.59
CA GLN A 257 -8.13 18.47 8.33
C GLN A 257 -6.64 18.78 8.49
N PRO A 258 -6.18 19.56 9.48
CA PRO A 258 -4.74 19.78 9.70
C PRO A 258 -3.97 18.48 9.96
N LEU A 259 -4.53 17.58 10.78
CA LEU A 259 -3.92 16.29 11.10
C LEU A 259 -3.78 15.41 9.85
N LEU A 260 -4.88 15.17 9.15
CA LEU A 260 -4.89 14.34 7.94
C LEU A 260 -4.07 14.98 6.80
N GLY A 261 -4.13 16.30 6.67
CA GLY A 261 -3.35 17.05 5.69
C GLY A 261 -1.84 16.93 5.95
N ALA A 262 -1.40 17.00 7.21
CA ALA A 262 0.00 16.79 7.57
C ALA A 262 0.46 15.37 7.20
N ILE A 263 -0.32 14.35 7.55
CA ILE A 263 -0.02 12.94 7.25
C ILE A 263 0.07 12.70 5.74
N VAL A 264 -0.92 13.19 4.98
CA VAL A 264 -0.99 13.00 3.52
C VAL A 264 0.12 13.74 2.77
N HIS A 265 0.44 14.99 3.17
CA HIS A 265 1.38 15.82 2.43
C HIS A 265 2.84 15.65 2.83
N ALA A 266 3.12 15.16 4.04
CA ALA A 266 4.50 15.00 4.48
C ALA A 266 5.29 14.02 3.59
N LYS A 267 4.60 13.04 2.99
CA LYS A 267 5.24 11.94 2.24
C LYS A 267 6.41 11.31 3.01
N VAL A 268 6.31 11.31 4.34
CA VAL A 268 7.18 10.65 5.29
C VAL A 268 6.36 10.29 6.53
N PRO A 269 6.66 9.18 7.21
CA PRO A 269 5.97 8.84 8.46
C PRO A 269 6.18 9.92 9.53
N LEU A 270 5.09 10.37 10.17
CA LEU A 270 5.13 11.42 11.20
C LEU A 270 4.91 10.83 12.59
N SER A 271 5.69 11.28 13.58
CA SER A 271 5.45 10.95 14.98
C SER A 271 4.26 11.73 15.55
N LEU A 272 3.58 11.17 16.54
CA LEU A 272 2.54 11.87 17.30
C LEU A 272 3.04 13.21 17.82
N LYS A 273 4.25 13.23 18.39
CA LYS A 273 4.83 14.45 18.93
C LYS A 273 5.00 15.55 17.87
N PHE A 274 5.44 15.19 16.67
CA PHE A 274 5.55 16.15 15.58
C PHE A 274 4.18 16.69 15.14
N LEU A 275 3.17 15.83 15.07
CA LEU A 275 1.80 16.22 14.71
C LEU A 275 1.19 17.16 15.75
N GLU A 276 1.40 16.89 17.04
CA GLU A 276 1.01 17.80 18.13
C GLU A 276 1.64 19.17 17.96
N ASP A 277 2.97 19.23 17.78
CA ASP A 277 3.71 20.49 17.66
C ASP A 277 3.30 21.25 16.38
N PHE A 278 3.07 20.53 15.27
CA PHE A 278 2.59 21.10 14.01
C PHE A 278 1.19 21.72 14.17
N ILE A 279 0.25 20.98 14.75
CA ILE A 279 -1.13 21.47 14.95
C ILE A 279 -1.16 22.62 15.97
N ALA A 280 -0.30 22.58 16.99
CA ALA A 280 -0.13 23.69 17.92
C ALA A 280 0.33 24.98 17.21
N SER A 281 1.22 24.85 16.23
CA SER A 281 1.70 25.98 15.42
C SER A 281 0.61 26.59 14.51
N CYS A 282 -0.45 25.85 14.18
CA CYS A 282 -1.56 26.32 13.36
C CYS A 282 -2.56 27.23 14.12
N GLY A 283 -2.30 27.58 15.38
CA GLY A 283 -3.12 28.52 16.17
C GLY A 283 -4.06 27.89 17.19
N THR A 284 -4.04 26.57 17.31
CA THR A 284 -4.66 25.83 18.43
C THR A 284 -3.65 25.78 19.57
N MET A 285 -3.95 26.33 20.74
CA MET A 285 -3.07 26.27 21.92
C MET A 285 -3.87 25.72 23.09
N ASP A 286 -3.69 24.44 23.42
CA ASP A 286 -3.84 23.90 24.79
C ASP A 286 -3.51 22.39 24.84
N ASP A 287 -3.39 21.82 26.05
CA ASP A 287 -3.34 20.36 26.32
C ASP A 287 -4.52 19.59 25.68
N SER A 288 -5.56 20.30 25.26
CA SER A 288 -6.70 19.83 24.45
C SER A 288 -6.28 19.21 23.10
N ILE A 289 -5.15 19.60 22.51
CA ILE A 289 -4.75 19.12 21.17
C ILE A 289 -4.37 17.65 21.18
N ALA A 290 -3.58 17.20 22.16
CA ALA A 290 -3.21 15.79 22.26
C ALA A 290 -4.46 14.90 22.42
N VAL A 291 -5.39 15.31 23.29
CA VAL A 291 -6.68 14.63 23.48
C VAL A 291 -7.53 14.65 22.19
N ALA A 292 -7.51 15.75 21.44
CA ALA A 292 -8.22 15.85 20.17
C ALA A 292 -7.62 14.93 19.10
N ILE A 293 -6.28 14.88 18.98
CA ILE A 293 -5.57 13.96 18.10
C ILE A 293 -5.90 12.51 18.48
N ASP A 294 -5.80 12.16 19.77
CA ASP A 294 -6.12 10.83 20.28
C ASP A 294 -7.55 10.42 19.93
N ARG A 295 -8.52 11.33 20.08
CA ARG A 295 -9.93 11.08 19.72
C ARG A 295 -10.10 10.87 18.22
N VAL A 296 -9.50 11.71 17.37
CA VAL A 296 -9.56 11.55 15.91
C VAL A 296 -8.94 10.22 15.49
N LEU A 297 -7.76 9.89 16.01
CA LEU A 297 -7.07 8.63 15.70
C LEU A 297 -7.85 7.41 16.22
N ALA A 298 -8.46 7.50 17.41
CA ALA A 298 -9.30 6.44 17.96
C ALA A 298 -10.48 6.10 17.04
N GLU A 299 -11.15 7.11 16.49
CA GLU A 299 -12.28 6.93 15.57
C GLU A 299 -11.86 6.42 14.19
N LEU A 300 -10.62 6.71 13.76
CA LEU A 300 -10.06 6.29 12.48
C LEU A 300 -9.16 5.05 12.56
N THR A 301 -9.17 4.32 13.67
CA THR A 301 -8.31 3.13 13.88
C THR A 301 -8.44 2.01 12.83
N SER A 302 -9.53 1.98 12.05
CA SER A 302 -9.71 1.02 10.96
C SER A 302 -8.89 1.36 9.71
N VAL A 303 -8.42 2.61 9.58
CA VAL A 303 -7.74 3.15 8.39
C VAL A 303 -6.44 3.87 8.72
N ILE A 304 -6.22 4.23 9.98
CA ILE A 304 -4.99 4.85 10.49
C ILE A 304 -4.54 4.06 11.73
N SER A 305 -3.24 3.77 11.82
CA SER A 305 -2.64 3.20 13.03
C SER A 305 -1.54 4.08 13.60
N VAL A 306 -1.30 3.86 14.90
CA VAL A 306 -0.14 4.38 15.60
C VAL A 306 0.74 3.19 15.95
N GLY A 307 1.97 3.18 15.42
CA GLY A 307 2.94 2.14 15.71
C GLY A 307 3.43 2.21 17.17
N LYS A 308 4.16 1.17 17.60
CA LYS A 308 4.85 1.18 18.91
C LYS A 308 5.93 2.26 19.02
N ASP A 309 6.38 2.76 17.87
CA ASP A 309 7.29 3.87 17.70
C ASP A 309 6.59 5.24 17.71
N GLU A 310 5.29 5.27 18.04
CA GLU A 310 4.45 6.48 18.05
C GLU A 310 4.34 7.16 16.69
N VAL A 311 4.63 6.43 15.62
CA VAL A 311 4.52 6.93 14.25
C VAL A 311 3.14 6.60 13.70
N VAL A 312 2.46 7.62 13.19
CA VAL A 312 1.13 7.53 12.58
C VAL A 312 1.26 7.09 11.13
N ARG A 313 0.46 6.10 10.73
CA ARG A 313 0.48 5.51 9.39
C ARG A 313 -0.93 5.32 8.86
N ILE A 314 -1.13 5.61 7.59
CA ILE A 314 -2.35 5.21 6.88
C ILE A 314 -2.17 3.75 6.46
N GLU A 315 -3.18 2.93 6.73
CA GLU A 315 -3.11 1.48 6.54
C GLU A 315 -3.06 1.07 5.07
N HIS A 316 -3.64 1.89 4.18
CA HIS A 316 -3.63 1.61 2.75
C HIS A 316 -3.75 2.88 1.91
N LEU A 317 -3.07 2.88 0.76
CA LEU A 317 -3.05 4.00 -0.19
C LEU A 317 -4.44 4.47 -0.62
N SER A 318 -5.37 3.55 -0.84
CA SER A 318 -6.76 3.88 -1.24
C SER A 318 -7.47 4.81 -0.25
N PHE A 319 -7.11 4.80 1.04
CA PHE A 319 -7.69 5.77 1.98
C PHE A 319 -7.14 7.19 1.74
N MET A 320 -5.86 7.34 1.41
CA MET A 320 -5.32 8.64 0.97
C MET A 320 -5.98 9.10 -0.32
N GLU A 321 -6.14 8.20 -1.30
CA GLU A 321 -6.83 8.51 -2.56
C GLU A 321 -8.29 8.93 -2.30
N PHE A 322 -8.97 8.27 -1.37
CA PHE A 322 -10.31 8.69 -0.92
C PHE A 322 -10.31 10.12 -0.35
N LEU A 323 -9.39 10.44 0.56
CA LEU A 323 -9.31 11.77 1.17
C LEU A 323 -9.06 12.90 0.17
N VAL A 324 -8.31 12.61 -0.90
CA VAL A 324 -7.81 13.61 -1.86
C VAL A 324 -8.66 13.68 -3.14
N GLU A 325 -9.16 12.55 -3.63
CA GLU A 325 -9.71 12.41 -4.98
C GLU A 325 -11.19 12.01 -5.01
N SER A 326 -11.74 11.44 -3.94
CA SER A 326 -13.12 10.92 -3.96
C SER A 326 -14.16 12.00 -3.66
N ASP A 327 -15.17 12.07 -4.53
CA ASP A 327 -16.37 12.90 -4.30
C ASP A 327 -17.21 12.41 -3.11
N LEU A 328 -17.05 11.14 -2.71
CA LEU A 328 -17.72 10.55 -1.55
C LEU A 328 -17.09 10.97 -0.21
N CYS A 329 -15.88 11.55 -0.24
CA CYS A 329 -15.20 12.03 0.96
C CYS A 329 -15.92 13.27 1.53
N PRO A 330 -16.39 13.22 2.80
CA PRO A 330 -17.01 14.38 3.44
C PRO A 330 -16.05 15.57 3.49
N ASP A 331 -16.57 16.80 3.33
CA ASP A 331 -15.74 18.01 3.30
C ASP A 331 -14.85 18.16 4.53
N ALA A 332 -15.31 17.72 5.70
CA ALA A 332 -14.55 17.75 6.95
C ALA A 332 -13.27 16.90 6.93
N PHE A 333 -13.16 15.91 6.05
CA PHE A 333 -12.00 15.02 5.90
C PHE A 333 -11.22 15.31 4.61
N ARG A 334 -11.83 16.03 3.66
CA ARG A 334 -11.27 16.26 2.33
C ARG A 334 -9.96 17.05 2.40
N ILE A 335 -8.91 16.48 1.83
CA ILE A 335 -7.59 17.10 1.73
C ILE A 335 -7.41 17.62 0.31
N ARG A 336 -7.31 18.94 0.18
CA ARG A 336 -7.07 19.56 -1.13
C ARG A 336 -5.64 19.24 -1.56
N ARG A 337 -5.46 18.83 -2.82
CA ARG A 337 -4.11 18.76 -3.41
C ARG A 337 -3.42 20.11 -3.19
N ALA A 338 -2.23 20.08 -2.61
CA ALA A 338 -1.37 21.25 -2.59
C ALA A 338 -1.25 21.73 -4.04
N ARG A 339 -1.66 22.97 -4.31
CA ARG A 339 -1.33 23.59 -5.61
C ARG A 339 0.18 23.59 -5.65
N GLY A 340 0.76 22.91 -6.64
CA GLY A 340 2.20 22.88 -6.82
C GLY A 340 2.76 24.28 -6.72
N ILE A 341 3.74 24.45 -5.83
CA ILE A 341 4.57 25.65 -5.75
C ILE A 341 5.57 25.58 -6.90
#